data_AF-A0A7L2L0C6-F1
#
_entry.id   AF-A0A7L2L0C6-F1
#
_cell.length_a   1.000
_cell.length_b   1.000
_cell.length_c   1.000
_cell.angle_alpha   90.00
_cell.angle_beta   90.00
_cell.angle_gamma   90.00
#
_symmetry.space_group_name_H-M   'P 1'
#
loop_
_entity.id
_entity.type
_entity.pdbx_description
1 polymer ?
#
loop_
_entity_poly.entity_id
_entity_poly.type
_entity_poly.pdbx_seq_one_letter_code
_entity_poly.pdbx_strand_id
1 'polypeptide(L)'
;GCLTQEKIVAGFAKCFIVIADYRKKSDRLGEQWKKGVPIEVIPMAYVPVTKALTKKFGGVVELRMAVNKAGPVVTDNGNFILDWKFDKVHDWHEVNTAIKMIPGVVETGLFIDMAEVVYFGMEDGSVSVREKQPC
;
A
#
# COMPACT_ATOMS: atom_id res chain seq x y z
N GLY A 1 -1.88 -8.48 -6.59
CA GLY A 1 -0.56 -8.30 -5.96
C GLY A 1 0.32 -7.58 -6.93
N CYS A 2 -0.14 -6.40 -7.35
CA CYS A 2 0.35 -5.74 -8.56
C CYS A 2 0.87 -4.32 -8.23
N LEU A 3 1.07 -4.03 -6.94
CA LEU A 3 1.39 -2.69 -6.44
C LEU A 3 2.64 -2.10 -7.11
N THR A 4 3.63 -2.94 -7.41
CA THR A 4 4.87 -2.47 -8.06
C THR A 4 4.58 -2.00 -9.49
N GLN A 5 3.81 -2.78 -10.25
CA GLN A 5 3.46 -2.42 -11.64
C GLN A 5 2.54 -1.20 -11.67
N GLU A 6 1.54 -1.16 -10.78
CA GLU A 6 0.64 -0.01 -10.61
C GLU A 6 1.43 1.27 -10.29
N LYS A 7 2.39 1.20 -9.37
CA LYS A 7 3.20 2.37 -8.98
C LYS A 7 4.18 2.80 -10.05
N ILE A 8 4.76 1.87 -10.82
CA ILE A 8 5.58 2.21 -11.99
C ILE A 8 4.74 3.01 -12.99
N VAL A 9 3.57 2.49 -13.38
CA VAL A 9 2.70 3.17 -14.36
C VAL A 9 2.27 4.55 -13.84
N ALA A 10 1.85 4.63 -12.57
CA ALA A 10 1.45 5.90 -11.96
C ALA A 10 2.61 6.90 -11.85
N GLY A 11 3.82 6.45 -11.53
CA GLY A 11 5.00 7.31 -11.34
C GLY A 11 5.54 7.94 -12.62
N PHE A 12 5.24 7.35 -13.78
CA PHE A 12 5.59 7.89 -15.10
C PHE A 12 4.40 8.57 -15.81
N ALA A 13 3.23 8.61 -15.18
CA ALA A 13 2.06 9.30 -15.71
C ALA A 13 2.19 10.82 -15.50
N LYS A 14 1.76 11.62 -16.49
CA LYS A 14 1.64 13.08 -16.33
C LYS A 14 0.56 13.48 -15.32
N CYS A 15 -0.45 12.64 -15.18
CA CYS A 15 -1.58 12.83 -14.26
C CYS A 15 -2.05 11.45 -13.84
N PHE A 16 -2.14 11.22 -12.53
CA PHE A 16 -2.66 9.98 -11.95
C PHE A 16 -3.99 10.26 -11.26
N ILE A 17 -5.04 9.61 -11.76
CA ILE A 17 -6.41 9.77 -11.28
C ILE A 17 -6.84 8.47 -10.58
N VAL A 18 -7.38 8.60 -9.38
CA VAL A 18 -7.90 7.46 -8.61
C VAL A 18 -9.41 7.44 -8.68
N ILE A 19 -9.99 6.27 -8.93
CA ILE A 19 -11.43 6.04 -8.94
C ILE A 19 -11.74 4.95 -7.92
N ALA A 20 -12.66 5.22 -6.99
CA ALA A 20 -13.05 4.27 -5.95
C ALA A 20 -14.51 4.44 -5.55
N ASP A 21 -15.04 3.49 -4.78
CA ASP A 21 -16.35 3.66 -4.13
C ASP A 21 -16.23 4.43 -2.80
N TYR A 22 -17.34 4.96 -2.31
CA TYR A 22 -17.40 5.79 -1.08
C TYR A 22 -16.78 5.12 0.16
N ARG A 23 -16.74 3.78 0.25
CA ARG A 23 -16.13 3.02 1.37
C ARG A 23 -14.59 3.04 1.34
N LYS A 24 -13.99 3.77 0.40
CA LYS A 24 -12.54 4.06 0.35
C LYS A 24 -12.22 5.50 0.76
N LYS A 25 -13.25 6.34 0.91
CA LYS A 25 -13.09 7.73 1.36
C LYS A 25 -12.87 7.74 2.87
N SER A 26 -11.63 7.93 3.29
CA SER A 26 -11.21 8.08 4.69
C SER A 26 -10.52 9.42 4.92
N ASP A 27 -10.48 9.85 6.17
CA ASP A 27 -9.73 11.04 6.57
C ASP A 27 -8.29 10.65 6.95
N ARG A 28 -8.10 9.44 7.46
CA ARG A 28 -6.78 8.86 7.74
C ARG A 28 -6.66 7.45 7.18
N LEU A 29 -5.47 7.15 6.63
CA LEU A 29 -5.14 5.79 6.20
C LEU A 29 -5.27 4.81 7.38
N GLY A 30 -5.95 3.69 7.14
CA GLY A 30 -6.19 2.67 8.18
C GLY A 30 -7.51 2.79 8.92
N GLU A 31 -8.33 3.81 8.68
CA GLU A 31 -9.66 3.93 9.31
C GLU A 31 -10.61 2.83 8.83
N GLN A 32 -10.84 2.78 7.51
CA GLN A 32 -11.72 1.78 6.88
C GLN A 32 -10.96 0.54 6.41
N TRP A 33 -9.67 0.68 6.08
CA TRP A 33 -8.83 -0.41 5.59
C TRP A 33 -7.97 -1.01 6.72
N LYS A 34 -8.40 -2.15 7.26
CA LYS A 34 -7.71 -2.84 8.37
C LYS A 34 -6.79 -3.98 7.96
N LYS A 35 -6.71 -4.30 6.66
CA LYS A 35 -5.90 -5.42 6.16
C LYS A 35 -4.39 -5.12 6.17
N GLY A 36 -4.00 -3.87 6.46
CA GLY A 36 -2.60 -3.46 6.52
C GLY A 36 -2.08 -2.90 5.19
N VAL A 37 -0.88 -2.33 5.25
CA VAL A 37 -0.14 -1.84 4.08
C VAL A 37 0.55 -3.03 3.42
N PRO A 38 0.27 -3.33 2.14
CA PRO A 38 0.98 -4.38 1.43
C PRO A 38 2.39 -3.92 1.11
N ILE A 39 3.38 -4.79 1.31
CA ILE A 39 4.79 -4.53 1.04
C ILE A 39 5.30 -5.70 0.20
N GLU A 40 5.73 -5.42 -1.03
CA GLU A 40 6.31 -6.42 -1.92
C GLU A 40 7.77 -6.64 -1.54
N VAL A 41 8.17 -7.90 -1.35
CA VAL A 41 9.50 -8.27 -0.86
C VAL A 41 10.09 -9.44 -1.64
N ILE A 42 11.41 -9.45 -1.78
CA ILE A 42 12.13 -10.60 -2.32
C ILE A 42 11.83 -11.83 -1.44
N PRO A 43 11.49 -13.00 -2.01
CA PRO A 43 11.08 -14.17 -1.24
C PRO A 43 12.07 -14.59 -0.16
N MET A 44 13.37 -14.54 -0.40
CA MET A 44 14.39 -14.88 0.61
C MET A 44 14.39 -13.91 1.81
N ALA A 45 13.93 -12.67 1.62
CA ALA A 45 14.03 -11.60 2.59
C ALA A 45 12.79 -11.44 3.48
N TYR A 46 11.71 -12.22 3.29
CA TYR A 46 10.45 -11.96 4.00
C TYR A 46 10.62 -12.03 5.53
N VAL A 47 11.39 -12.99 6.07
CA VAL A 47 11.63 -13.11 7.52
C VAL A 47 12.43 -11.92 8.09
N PRO A 48 13.61 -11.56 7.56
CA PRO A 48 14.34 -10.40 8.09
C PRO A 48 13.58 -9.08 7.90
N VAL A 49 12.86 -8.90 6.78
CA VAL A 49 12.04 -7.70 6.55
C VAL A 49 10.90 -7.60 7.58
N THR A 50 10.18 -8.70 7.85
CA THR A 50 9.15 -8.76 8.91
C THR A 50 9.74 -8.32 10.26
N LYS A 51 10.90 -8.86 10.66
CA LYS A 51 11.55 -8.49 11.92
C LYS A 51 11.96 -7.03 11.96
N ALA A 52 12.51 -6.50 10.87
CA ALA A 52 12.93 -5.10 10.76
C ALA A 52 11.74 -4.14 10.86
N LEU A 53 10.64 -4.43 10.15
CA LEU A 53 9.40 -3.66 10.19
C LEU A 53 8.80 -3.63 11.60
N THR A 54 8.57 -4.80 12.20
CA THR A 54 8.00 -4.89 13.55
C THR A 54 8.88 -4.21 14.58
N LYS A 55 10.22 -4.36 14.49
CA LYS A 55 11.15 -3.68 15.42
C LYS A 55 11.12 -2.15 15.27
N LYS A 56 11.04 -1.64 14.04
CA LYS A 56 11.15 -0.19 13.76
C LYS A 56 9.83 0.54 13.98
N PHE A 57 8.72 -0.04 13.56
CA PHE A 57 7.43 0.64 13.53
C PHE A 57 6.37 0.05 14.46
N GLY A 58 6.60 -1.16 15.00
CA GLY A 58 5.58 -1.90 15.74
C GLY A 58 4.57 -2.58 14.82
N GLY A 59 3.38 -2.86 15.36
CA GLY A 59 2.31 -3.55 14.63
C GLY A 59 2.60 -5.02 14.32
N VAL A 60 1.75 -5.61 13.47
CA VAL A 60 1.80 -7.02 13.08
C VAL A 60 2.09 -7.12 11.58
N VAL A 61 3.07 -7.93 11.20
CA VAL A 61 3.43 -8.18 9.80
C VAL A 61 3.15 -9.64 9.47
N GLU A 62 2.27 -9.87 8.50
CA GLU A 62 1.84 -11.20 8.08
C GLU A 62 2.26 -11.49 6.64
N LEU A 63 2.78 -12.68 6.37
CA LEU A 63 2.99 -13.14 5.00
C LEU A 63 1.62 -13.45 4.38
N ARG A 64 1.30 -12.80 3.26
CA ARG A 64 0.01 -13.00 2.59
C ARG A 64 -0.07 -14.39 1.98
N MET A 65 -0.97 -15.22 2.52
CA MET A 65 -1.22 -16.57 2.04
C MET A 65 -2.22 -16.58 0.87
N ALA A 66 -2.00 -17.46 -0.10
CA ALA A 66 -2.92 -17.61 -1.21
C ALA A 66 -4.19 -18.36 -0.78
N VAL A 67 -5.34 -17.99 -1.35
CA VAL A 67 -6.63 -18.61 -1.00
C VAL A 67 -6.88 -19.89 -1.81
N ASN A 68 -6.50 -19.89 -3.09
CA ASN A 68 -6.79 -20.98 -4.04
C ASN A 68 -5.57 -21.90 -4.31
N LYS A 69 -4.47 -21.75 -3.57
CA LYS A 69 -3.29 -22.63 -3.64
C LYS A 69 -2.56 -22.67 -2.30
N ALA A 70 -1.82 -23.75 -2.06
CA ALA A 70 -0.95 -23.85 -0.90
C ALA A 70 0.22 -22.85 -1.02
N GLY A 71 0.59 -22.22 0.09
CA GLY A 71 1.73 -21.31 0.19
C GLY A 71 1.39 -19.82 0.01
N PRO A 72 2.42 -18.97 -0.02
CA PRO A 72 2.25 -17.51 -0.11
C PRO A 72 1.73 -17.05 -1.48
N VAL A 73 1.13 -15.87 -1.50
CA VAL A 73 0.88 -15.13 -2.73
C VAL A 73 2.23 -14.79 -3.37
N VAL A 74 2.35 -15.13 -4.65
CA VAL A 74 3.48 -14.75 -5.50
C VAL A 74 2.97 -13.69 -6.45
N THR A 75 3.64 -12.53 -6.51
CA THR A 75 3.30 -11.44 -7.43
C THR A 75 3.67 -11.80 -8.86
N ASP A 76 3.21 -11.00 -9.82
CA ASP A 76 3.60 -11.13 -11.23
C ASP A 76 5.11 -10.94 -11.44
N ASN A 77 5.80 -10.30 -10.48
CA ASN A 77 7.25 -10.10 -10.47
C ASN A 77 8.01 -11.22 -9.72
N GLY A 78 7.32 -12.29 -9.28
CA GLY A 78 7.94 -13.40 -8.56
C GLY A 78 8.22 -13.14 -7.08
N ASN A 79 7.68 -12.06 -6.50
CA ASN A 79 7.93 -11.65 -5.12
C ASN A 79 6.83 -12.10 -4.16
N PHE A 80 7.08 -11.97 -2.86
CA PHE A 80 6.06 -12.16 -1.82
C PHE A 80 5.43 -10.84 -1.41
N ILE A 81 4.26 -10.91 -0.76
CA ILE A 81 3.60 -9.75 -0.15
C ILE A 81 3.54 -9.96 1.36
N LEU A 82 4.05 -8.97 2.09
CA LEU A 82 3.81 -8.81 3.52
C LEU A 82 2.68 -7.80 3.73
N ASP A 83 1.73 -8.12 4.60
CA ASP A 83 0.70 -7.21 5.05
C ASP A 83 1.07 -6.67 6.43
N TRP A 84 1.44 -5.38 6.48
CA TRP A 84 1.77 -4.70 7.72
C TRP A 84 0.55 -3.98 8.31
N LYS A 85 0.02 -4.52 9.40
CA LYS A 85 -1.04 -3.93 10.22
C LYS A 85 -0.40 -3.03 11.27
N PHE A 86 -0.47 -1.72 11.05
CA PHE A 86 0.01 -0.69 11.96
C PHE A 86 -1.05 -0.35 13.03
N ASP A 87 -0.60 0.15 14.17
CA ASP A 87 -1.41 0.40 15.38
C ASP A 87 -1.53 1.89 15.75
N LYS A 88 -0.79 2.77 15.06
CA LYS A 88 -0.77 4.21 15.32
C LYS A 88 -0.79 5.03 14.04
N VAL A 89 -1.08 6.32 14.17
CA VAL A 89 -0.95 7.28 13.08
C VAL A 89 0.53 7.56 12.85
N HIS A 90 0.92 7.64 11.58
CA HIS A 90 2.30 7.85 11.17
C HIS A 90 2.40 9.04 10.20
N ASP A 91 3.60 9.61 10.12
CA ASP A 91 4.02 10.34 8.92
C ASP A 91 4.23 9.31 7.79
N TRP A 92 3.35 9.32 6.79
CA TRP A 92 3.38 8.35 5.71
C TRP A 92 4.52 8.56 4.72
N HIS A 93 5.07 9.78 4.63
CA HIS A 93 6.26 10.06 3.83
C HIS A 93 7.49 9.41 4.46
N GLU A 94 7.68 9.62 5.77
CA GLU A 94 8.79 9.02 6.51
C GLU A 94 8.67 7.50 6.50
N VAL A 95 7.48 6.96 6.80
CA VAL A 95 7.23 5.51 6.79
C VAL A 95 7.52 4.90 5.41
N ASN A 96 6.99 5.49 4.33
CA ASN A 96 7.23 4.98 2.99
C ASN A 96 8.73 4.91 2.67
N THR A 97 9.45 6.02 2.90
CA THR A 97 10.90 6.12 2.66
C THR A 97 11.66 5.10 3.50
N ALA A 98 11.36 5.04 4.79
CA ALA A 98 12.06 4.19 5.73
C ALA A 98 11.81 2.69 5.50
N ILE A 99 10.61 2.28 5.04
CA ILE A 99 10.31 0.91 4.62
C ILE A 99 11.06 0.59 3.33
N LYS A 100 11.04 1.50 2.36
CA LYS A 100 11.75 1.34 1.09
C LYS A 100 13.25 1.09 1.23
N MET A 101 13.86 1.68 2.26
CA MET A 101 15.28 1.53 2.55
C MET A 101 15.65 0.20 3.22
N ILE A 102 14.69 -0.67 3.55
CA ILE A 102 14.97 -1.99 4.13
C ILE A 102 15.45 -2.95 3.02
N PRO A 103 16.64 -3.56 3.14
CA PRO A 103 17.12 -4.53 2.14
C PRO A 103 16.13 -5.69 1.96
N GLY A 104 15.78 -5.96 0.69
CA GLY A 104 14.81 -6.98 0.32
C GLY A 104 13.38 -6.47 0.13
N VAL A 105 13.07 -5.21 0.49
CA VAL A 105 11.83 -4.56 0.08
C VAL A 105 11.94 -4.15 -1.39
N VAL A 106 10.95 -4.54 -2.17
CA VAL A 106 10.80 -4.14 -3.59
C VAL A 106 9.99 -2.86 -3.67
N GLU A 107 8.80 -2.82 -3.07
CA GLU A 107 7.89 -1.66 -3.12
C GLU A 107 6.84 -1.71 -2.00
N THR A 108 6.22 -0.56 -1.69
CA THR A 108 5.15 -0.42 -0.70
C THR A 108 3.81 -0.13 -1.37
N GLY A 109 2.69 -0.45 -0.72
CA GLY A 109 1.36 -0.02 -1.15
C GLY A 109 1.04 1.44 -0.86
N LEU A 110 2.02 2.26 -0.48
CA LEU A 110 1.84 3.67 -0.16
C LEU A 110 2.07 4.53 -1.42
N PHE A 111 1.00 5.05 -2.01
CA PHE A 111 1.04 5.95 -3.17
C PHE A 111 1.04 7.40 -2.68
N ILE A 112 2.19 7.84 -2.15
CA ILE A 112 2.34 9.14 -1.51
C ILE A 112 2.59 10.22 -2.56
N ASP A 113 1.83 11.32 -2.50
CA ASP A 113 1.89 12.50 -3.38
C ASP A 113 1.74 12.23 -4.89
N MET A 114 1.19 11.07 -5.27
CA MET A 114 1.04 10.66 -6.67
C MET A 114 -0.29 11.10 -7.30
N ALA A 115 -1.39 11.03 -6.55
CA ALA A 115 -2.73 11.25 -7.10
C ALA A 115 -3.05 12.73 -7.24
N GLU A 116 -3.46 13.15 -8.44
CA GLU A 116 -3.85 14.53 -8.74
C GLU A 116 -5.34 14.77 -8.49
N VAL A 117 -6.18 13.78 -8.83
CA VAL A 117 -7.63 13.82 -8.60
C VAL A 117 -8.13 12.45 -8.15
N VAL A 118 -9.08 12.44 -7.22
CA VAL A 118 -9.75 11.24 -6.73
C VAL A 118 -11.27 11.39 -6.88
N TYR A 119 -11.89 10.44 -7.56
CA TYR A 119 -13.34 10.34 -7.71
C TYR A 119 -13.89 9.20 -6.84
N PHE A 120 -14.94 9.50 -6.08
CA PHE A 120 -15.66 8.54 -5.26
C PHE A 120 -17.10 8.38 -5.76
N GLY A 121 -17.45 7.17 -6.20
CA GLY A 121 -18.85 6.81 -6.48
C GLY A 121 -19.63 6.64 -5.18
N MET A 122 -20.67 7.43 -5.00
CA MET A 122 -21.53 7.45 -3.82
C MET A 122 -22.70 6.46 -3.96
N GLU A 123 -23.30 6.08 -2.84
CA GLU A 123 -24.40 5.11 -2.80
C GLU A 123 -25.68 5.61 -3.51
N ASP A 124 -25.89 6.92 -3.55
CA ASP A 124 -27.01 7.58 -4.22
C ASP A 124 -26.77 7.82 -5.73
N GLY A 125 -25.67 7.29 -6.27
CA GLY A 125 -25.28 7.47 -7.68
C GLY A 125 -24.57 8.79 -7.98
N SER A 126 -24.37 9.67 -6.98
CA SER A 126 -23.57 10.88 -7.13
C SER A 126 -22.06 10.58 -7.12
N VAL A 127 -21.26 11.57 -7.49
CA VAL A 127 -19.79 11.47 -7.50
C VAL A 127 -19.19 12.57 -6.63
N SER A 128 -18.40 12.18 -5.63
CA SER A 128 -17.60 13.12 -4.82
C SER A 128 -16.18 13.20 -5.36
N VAL A 129 -15.65 14.42 -5.51
CA VAL A 129 -14.30 14.66 -6.04
C VAL A 129 -13.39 15.22 -4.94
N ARG A 130 -12.13 14.78 -4.90
CA ARG A 130 -11.05 15.40 -4.13
C ARG A 130 -9.89 15.69 -5.09
N GLU A 131 -9.43 16.93 -5.11
CA GLU A 131 -8.27 17.36 -5.90
C GLU A 131 -7.07 17.56 -4.99
N LYS A 132 -5.87 17.35 -5.53
CA LYS A 132 -4.62 17.63 -4.83
C LYS A 132 -4.58 19.12 -4.49
N GLN A 133 -4.37 19.43 -3.23
CA GLN A 133 -4.21 20.81 -2.82
C GLN A 133 -2.88 21.34 -3.39
N PRO A 134 -2.87 22.52 -4.03
CA PRO A 134 -1.62 23.16 -4.42
C PRO A 134 -0.77 23.42 -3.17
N CYS A 135 0.52 23.12 -3.27
CA CYS A 135 1.49 23.37 -2.21
C CYS A 135 1.62 24.86 -1.87
#